data_AF-A0A3M1GEU8-F1
#
_entry.id   AF-A0A3M1GEU8-F1
#
_cell.length_a   1.000
_cell.length_b   1.000
_cell.length_c   1.000
_cell.angle_alpha   90.00
_cell.angle_beta   90.00
_cell.angle_gamma   90.00
#
_symmetry.space_group_name_H-M   'P 1'
#
loop_
_entity.id
_entity.type
_entity.pdbx_description
1 polymer ?
#
loop_
_entity_poly.entity_id
_entity_poly.type
_entity_poly.pdbx_seq_one_letter_code
_entity_poly.pdbx_strand_id
1 'polypeptide(L)'
;MPVVSDSSIADRRGVRSAKALIEELARFDAFGRASERLELAIDGHDPVPVFVNEFWTARQRAGHPIHEVSYRACFKPALPRFFIERLTRPGALVYDPFMGRGTTLIEAVLLGRRAAGCDINPVARVMVEPRLRPPSIEAVEARLDALQLEWTGEVWEELLVFYHPETLRELTALRRYFLDRAAAETLDDVDRWIRMVAVNRLTGHSPGFFSVYTLPPNQAVTIESQERINRKRDQKPPYRDVRTLIRRKSRQLLKTPLPVSSLLTRERALLIQGSADATPQLADETV
;
A
#
# COMPACT_ATOMS: atom_id res chain seq x y z
N MET A 1 -22.02 -9.53 -0.44
CA MET A 1 -21.50 -10.90 -0.68
C MET A 1 -20.36 -11.11 0.28
N PRO A 2 -20.54 -11.92 1.34
CA PRO A 2 -19.52 -12.10 2.37
C PRO A 2 -18.26 -12.66 1.72
N VAL A 3 -17.11 -12.17 2.15
CA VAL A 3 -15.85 -12.90 1.97
C VAL A 3 -16.15 -14.28 2.54
N VAL A 4 -16.08 -15.32 1.71
CA VAL A 4 -16.12 -16.69 2.21
C VAL A 4 -14.93 -16.77 3.16
N SER A 5 -15.20 -16.61 4.46
CA SER A 5 -14.29 -17.03 5.49
C SER A 5 -14.19 -18.51 5.29
N ASP A 6 -13.11 -18.94 4.66
CA ASP A 6 -12.80 -20.35 4.47
C ASP A 6 -12.57 -20.94 5.85
N SER A 7 -13.66 -21.37 6.48
CA SER A 7 -13.71 -21.92 7.83
C SER A 7 -12.97 -23.25 7.94
N SER A 8 -12.40 -23.74 6.83
CA SER A 8 -11.50 -24.89 6.79
C SER A 8 -10.04 -24.56 7.17
N ILE A 9 -9.66 -23.28 7.28
CA ILE A 9 -8.30 -22.83 7.65
C ILE A 9 -8.25 -22.25 9.08
N ALA A 10 -9.35 -22.32 9.83
CA ALA A 10 -9.54 -21.52 11.06
C ALA A 10 -9.02 -22.14 12.38
N ASP A 11 -8.31 -23.27 12.40
CA ASP A 11 -7.67 -23.76 13.64
C ASP A 11 -6.27 -24.33 13.41
N ARG A 12 -5.25 -23.46 13.39
CA ARG A 12 -3.84 -23.88 13.55
C ARG A 12 -3.07 -22.88 14.40
N ARG A 13 -3.21 -23.02 15.71
CA ARG A 13 -2.61 -22.21 16.79
C ARG A 13 -1.08 -22.32 16.95
N GLY A 14 -0.31 -22.68 15.90
CA GLY A 14 1.15 -22.85 16.01
C GLY A 14 1.93 -22.39 14.79
N VAL A 15 3.09 -21.72 15.00
CA VAL A 15 4.13 -21.58 13.97
C VAL A 15 4.43 -22.98 13.45
N ARG A 16 4.31 -23.18 12.14
CA ARG A 16 4.68 -24.46 11.54
C ARG A 16 6.19 -24.54 11.43
N SER A 17 6.73 -25.71 11.76
CA SER A 17 8.11 -26.05 11.38
C SER A 17 8.22 -26.08 9.85
N ALA A 18 9.44 -25.95 9.33
CA ALA A 18 9.71 -26.10 7.90
C ALA A 18 9.13 -27.43 7.36
N LYS A 19 9.30 -28.53 8.11
CA LYS A 19 8.73 -29.84 7.78
C LYS A 19 7.21 -29.80 7.65
N ALA A 20 6.51 -29.19 8.60
CA ALA A 20 5.04 -29.10 8.58
C ALA A 20 4.52 -28.20 7.43
N LEU A 21 5.28 -27.17 7.02
CA LEU A 21 4.96 -26.40 5.83
C LEU A 21 5.12 -27.25 4.56
N ILE A 22 6.25 -27.97 4.41
CA ILE A 22 6.52 -28.84 3.26
C ILE A 22 5.42 -29.90 3.10
N GLU A 23 5.00 -30.54 4.20
CA GLU A 23 3.91 -31.53 4.19
C GLU A 23 2.54 -30.94 3.85
N GLU A 24 2.29 -29.66 4.16
CA GLU A 24 1.08 -28.98 3.70
C GLU A 24 1.17 -28.65 2.21
N LEU A 25 2.28 -28.09 1.74
CA LEU A 25 2.47 -27.76 0.33
C LEU A 25 2.30 -28.99 -0.56
N ALA A 26 2.85 -30.14 -0.15
CA ALA A 26 2.70 -31.41 -0.85
C ALA A 26 1.25 -31.91 -0.94
N ARG A 27 0.40 -31.56 0.04
CA ARG A 27 -1.01 -31.96 0.11
C ARG A 27 -1.97 -30.85 -0.34
N PHE A 28 -1.46 -29.69 -0.74
CA PHE A 28 -2.29 -28.55 -1.09
C PHE A 28 -3.04 -28.85 -2.39
N ASP A 29 -4.37 -28.81 -2.33
CA ASP A 29 -5.29 -29.08 -3.44
C ASP A 29 -6.39 -28.02 -3.56
N ALA A 30 -6.26 -26.93 -2.79
CA ALA A 30 -7.22 -25.83 -2.84
C ALA A 30 -7.26 -25.23 -4.25
N PHE A 31 -8.43 -24.72 -4.63
CA PHE A 31 -8.72 -24.19 -5.97
C PHE A 31 -8.74 -25.24 -7.10
N GLY A 32 -8.85 -26.53 -6.75
CA GLY A 32 -9.15 -27.60 -7.72
C GLY A 32 -7.91 -28.13 -8.45
N ARG A 33 -6.71 -27.85 -7.95
CA ARG A 33 -5.44 -28.37 -8.48
C ARG A 33 -4.56 -28.85 -7.34
N ALA A 34 -4.12 -30.11 -7.41
CA ALA A 34 -3.11 -30.65 -6.50
C ALA A 34 -1.72 -30.07 -6.81
N SER A 35 -0.91 -29.88 -5.77
CA SER A 35 0.46 -29.40 -5.94
C SER A 35 1.31 -30.40 -6.71
N GLU A 36 2.03 -29.87 -7.70
CA GLU A 36 3.10 -30.60 -8.37
C GLU A 36 4.39 -30.43 -7.59
N ARG A 37 5.09 -31.54 -7.31
CA ARG A 37 6.39 -31.53 -6.64
C ARG A 37 7.48 -31.80 -7.67
N LEU A 38 8.45 -30.88 -7.71
CA LEU A 38 9.66 -30.95 -8.53
C LEU A 38 10.88 -30.93 -7.61
N GLU A 39 12.05 -31.19 -8.17
CA GLU A 39 13.34 -31.01 -7.50
C GLU A 39 14.19 -30.02 -8.30
N LEU A 40 14.69 -28.99 -7.63
CA LEU A 40 15.61 -28.02 -8.20
C LEU A 40 17.04 -28.43 -7.82
N ALA A 41 17.83 -28.81 -8.82
CA ALA A 41 19.27 -29.01 -8.65
C ALA A 41 19.93 -27.65 -8.40
N ILE A 42 20.77 -27.57 -7.36
CA ILE A 42 21.58 -26.41 -7.03
C ILE A 42 23.03 -26.88 -6.95
N ASP A 43 23.92 -26.29 -7.74
CA ASP A 43 25.32 -26.70 -7.78
C ASP A 43 25.95 -26.63 -6.39
N GLY A 44 26.53 -27.75 -5.95
CA GLY A 44 27.19 -27.86 -4.64
C GLY A 44 26.24 -28.00 -3.44
N HIS A 45 24.94 -28.18 -3.65
CA HIS A 45 23.95 -28.34 -2.60
C HIS A 45 22.99 -29.51 -2.88
N ASP A 46 22.36 -30.05 -1.83
CA ASP A 46 21.30 -31.03 -1.97
C ASP A 46 20.12 -30.45 -2.79
N PRO A 47 19.46 -31.25 -3.65
CA PRO A 47 18.29 -30.80 -4.40
C PRO A 47 17.21 -30.24 -3.48
N VAL A 48 16.64 -29.10 -3.87
CA VAL A 48 15.60 -28.43 -3.08
C VAL A 48 14.22 -28.80 -3.63
N PRO A 49 13.27 -29.25 -2.79
CA PRO A 49 11.91 -29.53 -3.25
C PRO A 49 11.20 -28.23 -3.66
N VAL A 50 10.64 -28.22 -4.86
CA VAL A 50 9.84 -27.12 -5.41
C VAL A 50 8.39 -27.57 -5.53
N PHE A 51 7.48 -26.75 -5.03
CA PHE A 51 6.04 -26.99 -5.13
C PHE A 51 5.40 -25.97 -6.06
N VAL A 52 4.72 -26.46 -7.10
CA VAL A 52 4.04 -25.62 -8.11
C VAL A 52 2.53 -25.76 -7.96
N ASN A 53 1.87 -24.67 -7.57
CA ASN A 53 0.41 -24.58 -7.49
C ASN A 53 -0.10 -23.12 -7.46
N GLU A 54 -1.42 -22.94 -7.52
CA GLU A 54 -2.12 -21.68 -7.22
C GLU A 54 -2.38 -21.56 -5.72
N PHE A 55 -1.38 -21.16 -4.94
CA PHE A 55 -1.49 -21.11 -3.47
C PHE A 55 -2.42 -20.01 -2.92
N TRP A 56 -3.02 -19.20 -3.79
CA TRP A 56 -4.01 -18.18 -3.46
C TRP A 56 -4.88 -17.85 -4.68
N THR A 57 -6.07 -17.30 -4.43
CA THR A 57 -7.05 -17.01 -5.48
C THR A 57 -6.51 -16.06 -6.58
N ALA A 58 -6.85 -16.40 -7.83
CA ALA A 58 -6.62 -15.53 -8.98
C ALA A 58 -7.47 -14.25 -8.97
N ARG A 59 -8.60 -14.24 -8.23
CA ARG A 59 -9.56 -13.12 -8.19
C ARG A 59 -8.87 -11.79 -7.89
N GLN A 60 -9.16 -10.80 -8.72
CA GLN A 60 -8.69 -9.44 -8.49
C GLN A 60 -9.40 -8.83 -7.28
N ARG A 61 -8.67 -8.03 -6.48
CA ARG A 61 -9.19 -7.29 -5.32
C ARG A 61 -9.87 -8.14 -4.22
N ALA A 62 -9.40 -9.37 -4.01
CA ALA A 62 -9.89 -10.25 -2.95
C ALA A 62 -9.40 -9.88 -1.53
N GLY A 63 -8.60 -8.82 -1.39
CA GLY A 63 -8.02 -8.37 -0.11
C GLY A 63 -8.78 -7.21 0.54
N HIS A 64 -8.31 -6.78 1.72
CA HIS A 64 -8.89 -5.65 2.42
C HIS A 64 -8.76 -4.36 1.57
N PRO A 65 -9.81 -3.50 1.47
CA PRO A 65 -9.79 -2.32 0.61
C PRO A 65 -8.64 -1.33 0.87
N ILE A 66 -8.09 -1.35 2.08
CA ILE A 66 -6.91 -0.57 2.49
C ILE A 66 -5.68 -0.78 1.59
N HIS A 67 -5.61 -1.92 0.88
CA HIS A 67 -4.53 -2.24 -0.06
C HIS A 67 -4.67 -1.62 -1.45
N GLU A 68 -5.82 -0.99 -1.75
CA GLU A 68 -6.12 -0.41 -3.07
C GLU A 68 -5.39 0.93 -3.29
N VAL A 69 -4.12 1.01 -2.90
CA VAL A 69 -3.20 2.14 -3.06
C VAL A 69 -2.16 1.76 -4.11
N SER A 70 -2.07 2.51 -5.21
CA SER A 70 -1.16 2.18 -6.31
C SER A 70 0.31 2.43 -5.97
N TYR A 71 1.20 1.52 -6.34
CA TYR A 71 2.66 1.66 -6.25
C TYR A 71 3.30 0.72 -7.27
N ARG A 72 4.47 1.06 -7.83
CA ARG A 72 5.14 0.20 -8.82
C ARG A 72 5.61 -1.09 -8.14
N ALA A 73 5.64 -2.19 -8.88
CA ALA A 73 6.21 -3.46 -8.43
C ALA A 73 5.59 -3.98 -7.11
N CYS A 74 4.27 -3.85 -6.97
CA CYS A 74 3.54 -4.38 -5.83
C CYS A 74 3.00 -5.79 -6.09
N PHE A 75 2.87 -6.60 -5.04
CA PHE A 75 2.20 -7.90 -5.06
C PHE A 75 0.81 -7.87 -4.42
N LYS A 76 0.04 -8.94 -4.64
CA LYS A 76 -1.29 -9.16 -4.04
C LYS A 76 -1.14 -9.40 -2.54
N PRO A 77 -2.03 -8.87 -1.67
CA PRO A 77 -2.01 -9.13 -0.24
C PRO A 77 -2.11 -10.62 0.15
N ALA A 78 -2.70 -11.44 -0.72
CA ALA A 78 -2.78 -12.88 -0.49
C ALA A 78 -1.40 -13.58 -0.44
N LEU A 79 -0.39 -13.03 -1.12
CA LEU A 79 0.97 -13.56 -1.11
C LEU A 79 1.61 -13.49 0.29
N PRO A 80 1.81 -12.31 0.91
CA PRO A 80 2.36 -12.25 2.26
C PRO A 80 1.45 -12.93 3.28
N ARG A 81 0.12 -12.83 3.15
CA ARG A 81 -0.82 -13.54 4.04
C ARG A 81 -0.55 -15.04 4.09
N PHE A 82 -0.34 -15.67 2.93
CA PHE A 82 -0.06 -17.10 2.84
C PHE A 82 1.10 -17.52 3.75
N PHE A 83 2.19 -16.75 3.74
CA PHE A 83 3.36 -17.03 4.57
C PHE A 83 3.17 -16.62 6.03
N ILE A 84 2.62 -15.42 6.29
CA ILE A 84 2.44 -14.90 7.65
C ILE A 84 1.56 -15.84 8.47
N GLU A 85 0.44 -16.33 7.91
CA GLU A 85 -0.46 -17.25 8.62
C GLU A 85 0.20 -18.57 9.01
N ARG A 86 1.18 -19.03 8.22
CA ARG A 86 1.79 -20.37 8.37
C ARG A 86 3.08 -20.36 9.18
N LEU A 87 3.86 -19.29 9.04
CA LEU A 87 5.22 -19.18 9.55
C LEU A 87 5.33 -18.28 10.79
N THR A 88 4.24 -17.64 11.21
CA THR A 88 4.27 -16.73 12.38
C THR A 88 3.08 -16.96 13.30
N ARG A 89 3.23 -16.61 14.58
CA ARG A 89 2.14 -16.55 15.56
C ARG A 89 1.59 -15.11 15.66
N PRO A 90 0.33 -14.91 16.08
CA PRO A 90 -0.13 -13.59 16.51
C PRO A 90 0.87 -12.94 17.49
N GLY A 91 1.11 -11.64 17.33
CA GLY A 91 2.11 -10.89 18.10
C GLY A 91 3.56 -11.00 17.63
N ALA A 92 3.91 -11.98 16.79
CA ALA A 92 5.25 -12.08 16.20
C ALA A 92 5.59 -10.85 15.35
N LEU A 93 6.88 -10.55 15.19
CA LEU A 93 7.35 -9.49 14.31
C LEU A 93 7.51 -10.00 12.87
N VAL A 94 6.97 -9.26 11.90
CA VAL A 94 7.19 -9.50 10.47
C VAL A 94 8.01 -8.34 9.91
N TYR A 95 9.19 -8.64 9.38
CA TYR A 95 10.08 -7.65 8.78
C TYR A 95 10.07 -7.70 7.25
N ASP A 96 9.95 -6.55 6.61
CA ASP A 96 10.10 -6.39 5.15
C ASP A 96 11.20 -5.35 4.84
N PRO A 97 12.38 -5.77 4.36
CA PRO A 97 13.51 -4.87 4.10
C PRO A 97 13.29 -3.94 2.89
N PHE A 98 12.25 -4.19 2.08
CA PHE A 98 11.93 -3.40 0.88
C PHE A 98 10.43 -3.10 0.85
N MET A 99 9.94 -2.47 1.92
CA MET A 99 8.51 -2.43 2.22
C MET A 99 7.68 -1.77 1.11
N GLY A 100 8.20 -0.79 0.37
CA GLY A 100 7.48 -0.06 -0.67
C GLY A 100 6.16 0.50 -0.14
N ARG A 101 5.02 0.06 -0.71
CA ARG A 101 3.68 0.42 -0.17
C ARG A 101 3.24 -0.44 1.03
N GLY A 102 4.12 -1.19 1.66
CA GLY A 102 3.88 -1.97 2.88
C GLY A 102 2.81 -3.04 2.78
N THR A 103 2.65 -3.71 1.63
CA THR A 103 1.64 -4.79 1.49
C THR A 103 1.85 -5.86 2.58
N THR A 104 3.11 -6.24 2.84
CA THR A 104 3.50 -7.18 3.91
C THR A 104 3.16 -6.65 5.29
N LEU A 105 3.55 -5.41 5.60
CA LEU A 105 3.36 -4.76 6.90
C LEU A 105 1.87 -4.64 7.25
N ILE A 106 1.06 -4.17 6.30
CA ILE A 106 -0.38 -4.01 6.49
C ILE A 106 -1.05 -5.39 6.68
N GLU A 107 -0.65 -6.42 5.93
CA GLU A 107 -1.16 -7.78 6.13
C GLU A 107 -0.75 -8.37 7.47
N ALA A 108 0.50 -8.17 7.91
CA ALA A 108 0.96 -8.60 9.22
C ALA A 108 0.10 -8.00 10.33
N VAL A 109 -0.13 -6.68 10.29
CA VAL A 109 -0.96 -5.98 11.28
C VAL A 109 -2.43 -6.41 11.23
N LEU A 110 -3.01 -6.61 10.03
CA LEU A 110 -4.36 -7.16 9.87
C LEU A 110 -4.50 -8.57 10.48
N LEU A 111 -3.44 -9.38 10.43
CA LEU A 111 -3.36 -10.70 11.03
C LEU A 111 -2.94 -10.67 12.51
N GLY A 112 -2.85 -9.49 13.13
CA GLY A 112 -2.51 -9.33 14.54
C GLY A 112 -1.03 -9.53 14.89
N ARG A 113 -0.12 -9.41 13.92
CA ARG A 113 1.35 -9.40 14.13
C ARG A 113 1.85 -7.97 14.35
N ARG A 114 3.07 -7.85 14.86
CA ARG A 114 3.87 -6.63 14.77
C ARG A 114 4.54 -6.59 13.40
N ALA A 115 4.87 -5.41 12.92
CA ALA A 115 5.52 -5.22 11.64
C ALA A 115 6.74 -4.31 11.78
N ALA A 116 7.78 -4.59 11.01
CA ALA A 116 8.86 -3.65 10.77
C ALA A 116 9.09 -3.58 9.26
N GLY A 117 9.48 -2.41 8.76
CA GLY A 117 9.88 -2.31 7.37
C GLY A 117 10.92 -1.24 7.13
N CYS A 118 11.74 -1.48 6.13
CA CYS A 118 12.75 -0.55 5.64
C CYS A 118 12.47 -0.21 4.18
N ASP A 119 12.72 1.04 3.79
CA ASP A 119 12.80 1.45 2.40
C ASP A 119 13.67 2.70 2.29
N ILE A 120 14.48 2.78 1.23
CA ILE A 120 15.29 3.98 0.98
C ILE A 120 14.43 5.16 0.52
N ASN A 121 13.28 4.88 -0.11
CA ASN A 121 12.40 5.90 -0.66
C ASN A 121 11.48 6.49 0.43
N PRO A 122 11.57 7.80 0.74
CA PRO A 122 10.70 8.44 1.74
C PRO A 122 9.20 8.32 1.44
N VAL A 123 8.82 8.14 0.17
CA VAL A 123 7.42 7.96 -0.24
C VAL A 123 6.84 6.67 0.36
N ALA A 124 7.65 5.64 0.59
CA ALA A 124 7.20 4.39 1.20
C ALA A 124 6.53 4.66 2.56
N ARG A 125 7.16 5.45 3.42
CA ARG A 125 6.60 5.83 4.72
C ARG A 125 5.30 6.63 4.58
N VAL A 126 5.24 7.59 3.65
CA VAL A 126 4.00 8.35 3.35
C VAL A 126 2.87 7.41 2.92
N MET A 127 3.19 6.37 2.16
CA MET A 127 2.22 5.38 1.75
C MET A 127 1.76 4.51 2.94
N VAL A 128 2.66 4.05 3.79
CA VAL A 128 2.39 3.00 4.80
C VAL A 128 1.81 3.55 6.10
N GLU A 129 2.43 4.59 6.66
CA GLU A 129 2.10 5.12 8.00
C GLU A 129 0.61 5.37 8.23
N PRO A 130 -0.14 6.01 7.31
CA PRO A 130 -1.55 6.32 7.54
C PRO A 130 -2.47 5.10 7.47
N ARG A 131 -2.03 4.02 6.81
CA ARG A 131 -2.81 2.78 6.70
C ARG A 131 -2.66 1.88 7.92
N LEU A 132 -1.63 2.11 8.73
CA LEU A 132 -1.45 1.46 10.03
C LEU A 132 -2.33 2.08 11.12
N ARG A 133 -2.74 3.34 10.94
CA ARG A 133 -3.67 4.04 11.84
C ARG A 133 -4.64 4.90 11.01
N PRO A 134 -5.58 4.27 10.30
CA PRO A 134 -6.53 5.01 9.50
C PRO A 134 -7.44 5.87 10.40
N PRO A 135 -7.69 7.13 10.04
CA PRO A 135 -8.72 7.94 10.69
C PRO A 135 -10.12 7.42 10.33
N SER A 136 -11.15 7.90 11.05
CA SER A 136 -12.54 7.69 10.62
C SER A 136 -12.82 8.50 9.36
N ILE A 137 -13.79 8.06 8.57
CA ILE A 137 -14.18 8.78 7.36
C ILE A 137 -14.77 10.16 7.68
N GLU A 138 -15.48 10.27 8.80
CA GLU A 138 -16.07 11.52 9.31
C GLU A 138 -14.97 12.55 9.63
N ALA A 139 -13.89 12.12 10.27
CA ALA A 139 -12.75 12.99 10.58
C ALA A 139 -12.05 13.48 9.30
N VAL A 140 -11.90 12.59 8.30
CA VAL A 140 -11.35 12.96 6.98
C VAL A 140 -12.25 13.97 6.28
N GLU A 141 -13.56 13.76 6.29
CA GLU A 141 -14.53 14.64 5.65
C GLU A 141 -14.56 16.02 6.32
N ALA A 142 -14.63 16.07 7.65
CA ALA A 142 -14.58 17.32 8.40
C ALA A 142 -13.27 18.10 8.15
N ARG A 143 -12.13 17.40 8.10
CA ARG A 143 -10.84 18.03 7.78
C ARG A 143 -10.83 18.58 6.36
N LEU A 144 -11.27 17.78 5.39
CA LEU A 144 -11.39 18.20 4.00
C LEU A 144 -12.29 19.43 3.88
N ASP A 145 -13.39 19.49 4.64
CA ASP A 145 -14.33 20.59 4.58
C ASP A 145 -13.75 21.91 5.09
N ALA A 146 -12.88 21.85 6.10
CA ALA A 146 -12.18 22.99 6.67
C ALA A 146 -10.98 23.50 5.86
N LEU A 147 -10.44 22.72 4.91
CA LEU A 147 -9.27 23.12 4.12
C LEU A 147 -9.59 24.31 3.22
N GLN A 148 -8.73 25.33 3.26
CA GLN A 148 -8.70 26.40 2.25
C GLN A 148 -7.79 25.94 1.12
N LEU A 149 -8.34 25.74 -0.08
CA LEU A 149 -7.61 25.25 -1.26
C LEU A 149 -7.40 26.33 -2.33
N GLU A 150 -7.67 27.57 -1.97
CA GLU A 150 -7.39 28.75 -2.78
C GLU A 150 -5.89 29.08 -2.71
N TRP A 151 -5.23 29.10 -3.87
CA TRP A 151 -3.83 29.49 -3.99
C TRP A 151 -3.64 30.53 -5.09
N THR A 152 -3.17 31.72 -4.70
CA THR A 152 -2.89 32.83 -5.61
C THR A 152 -1.40 33.05 -5.88
N GLY A 153 -0.53 32.24 -5.25
CA GLY A 153 0.91 32.30 -5.45
C GLY A 153 1.38 31.57 -6.70
N GLU A 154 2.70 31.44 -6.82
CA GLU A 154 3.33 30.73 -7.94
C GLU A 154 2.97 29.24 -7.96
N VAL A 155 2.85 28.69 -9.16
CA VAL A 155 2.69 27.27 -9.43
C VAL A 155 3.75 26.82 -10.43
N TRP A 156 4.10 25.53 -10.42
CA TRP A 156 4.98 24.96 -11.44
C TRP A 156 4.22 24.78 -12.77
N GLU A 157 4.25 25.82 -13.61
CA GLU A 157 3.50 25.87 -14.87
C GLU A 157 3.83 24.72 -15.83
N GLU A 158 5.05 24.16 -15.76
CA GLU A 158 5.45 22.99 -16.53
C GLU A 158 4.61 21.74 -16.20
N LEU A 159 3.94 21.72 -15.04
CA LEU A 159 3.02 20.65 -14.65
C LEU A 159 1.62 20.80 -15.28
N LEU A 160 1.32 21.89 -15.98
CA LEU A 160 0.05 22.08 -16.70
C LEU A 160 -0.13 21.08 -17.86
N VAL A 161 0.92 20.35 -18.24
CA VAL A 161 0.80 19.21 -19.16
C VAL A 161 0.07 18.02 -18.50
N PHE A 162 0.07 17.96 -17.17
CA PHE A 162 -0.63 16.93 -16.40
C PHE A 162 -1.96 17.42 -15.83
N TYR A 163 -2.03 18.68 -15.36
CA TYR A 163 -3.12 19.17 -14.54
C TYR A 163 -3.82 20.38 -15.15
N HIS A 164 -5.12 20.51 -14.86
CA HIS A 164 -5.84 21.76 -15.11
C HIS A 164 -5.28 22.87 -14.19
N PRO A 165 -5.24 24.15 -14.62
CA PRO A 165 -4.71 25.25 -13.80
C PRO A 165 -5.29 25.32 -12.39
N GLU A 166 -6.62 25.30 -12.26
CA GLU A 166 -7.29 25.33 -10.94
C GLU A 166 -6.98 24.10 -10.09
N THR A 167 -6.91 22.89 -10.68
CA THR A 167 -6.50 21.69 -9.96
C THR A 167 -5.06 21.81 -9.46
N LEU A 168 -4.16 22.37 -10.26
CA LEU A 168 -2.77 22.57 -9.85
C LEU A 168 -2.65 23.59 -8.71
N ARG A 169 -3.47 24.65 -8.72
CA ARG A 169 -3.57 25.60 -7.62
C ARG A 169 -4.05 24.91 -6.34
N GLU A 170 -5.14 24.14 -6.40
CA GLU A 170 -5.65 23.37 -5.26
C GLU A 170 -4.62 22.39 -4.70
N LEU A 171 -3.88 21.68 -5.57
CA LEU A 171 -2.81 20.78 -5.17
C LEU A 171 -1.63 21.53 -4.53
N THR A 172 -1.32 22.73 -5.00
CA THR A 172 -0.27 23.59 -4.45
C THR A 172 -0.67 24.10 -3.06
N ALA A 173 -1.92 24.56 -2.90
CA ALA A 173 -2.50 24.92 -1.60
C ALA A 173 -2.41 23.75 -0.61
N LEU A 174 -2.84 22.56 -1.04
CA LEU A 174 -2.82 21.35 -0.22
C LEU A 174 -1.39 20.94 0.17
N ARG A 175 -0.43 21.03 -0.77
CA ARG A 175 0.99 20.79 -0.48
C ARG A 175 1.50 21.78 0.58
N ARG A 176 1.18 23.06 0.43
CA ARG A 176 1.60 24.11 1.36
C ARG A 176 1.03 23.86 2.76
N TYR A 177 -0.26 23.55 2.86
CA TYR A 177 -0.92 23.15 4.09
C TYR A 177 -0.16 22.04 4.84
N PHE A 178 0.26 20.96 4.14
CA PHE A 178 1.04 19.89 4.77
C PHE A 178 2.43 20.32 5.21
N LEU A 179 3.11 21.17 4.43
CA LEU A 179 4.44 21.67 4.77
C LEU A 179 4.39 22.58 5.99
N ASP A 180 3.41 23.48 6.06
CA ASP A 180 3.23 24.40 7.18
C ASP A 180 2.90 23.64 8.47
N ARG A 181 1.99 22.65 8.41
CA ARG A 181 1.69 21.81 9.58
C ARG A 181 2.85 20.91 9.99
N ALA A 182 3.65 20.42 9.04
CA ALA A 182 4.84 19.66 9.37
C ALA A 182 5.91 20.54 10.04
N ALA A 183 6.14 21.75 9.53
CA ALA A 183 7.08 22.71 10.11
C ALA A 183 6.66 23.18 11.51
N ALA A 184 5.35 23.31 11.74
CA ALA A 184 4.79 23.62 13.05
C ALA A 184 4.62 22.39 13.97
N GLU A 185 5.06 21.20 13.55
CA GLU A 185 4.89 19.93 14.29
C GLU A 185 3.44 19.57 14.65
N THR A 186 2.47 20.10 13.90
CA THR A 186 1.03 19.88 14.13
C THR A 186 0.43 18.85 13.19
N LEU A 187 1.20 18.21 12.31
CA LEU A 187 0.70 17.22 11.35
C LEU A 187 0.12 15.99 12.08
N ASP A 188 -1.20 15.79 11.99
CA ASP A 188 -1.92 14.69 12.64
C ASP A 188 -2.22 13.52 11.68
N ASP A 189 -2.86 12.46 12.17
CA ASP A 189 -3.09 11.26 11.34
C ASP A 189 -4.14 11.46 10.25
N VAL A 190 -5.06 12.43 10.42
CA VAL A 190 -6.00 12.81 9.37
C VAL A 190 -5.25 13.50 8.24
N ASP A 191 -4.30 14.38 8.57
CA ASP A 191 -3.43 15.01 7.57
C ASP A 191 -2.57 13.99 6.84
N ARG A 192 -1.93 13.08 7.59
CA ARG A 192 -1.12 12.01 7.02
C ARG A 192 -1.93 11.15 6.05
N TRP A 193 -3.19 10.85 6.38
CA TRP A 193 -4.11 10.12 5.51
C TRP A 193 -4.45 10.88 4.23
N ILE A 194 -4.90 12.14 4.34
CA ILE A 194 -5.22 12.99 3.19
C ILE A 194 -3.98 13.13 2.29
N ARG A 195 -2.79 13.32 2.88
CA ARG A 195 -1.52 13.40 2.16
C ARG A 195 -1.22 12.13 1.38
N MET A 196 -1.36 10.96 1.99
CA MET A 196 -1.18 9.68 1.28
C MET A 196 -2.14 9.53 0.11
N VAL A 197 -3.44 9.82 0.33
CA VAL A 197 -4.43 9.74 -0.75
C VAL A 197 -4.06 10.71 -1.87
N ALA A 198 -3.69 11.95 -1.55
CA ALA A 198 -3.28 12.94 -2.54
C ALA A 198 -2.07 12.47 -3.35
N VAL A 199 -0.99 12.04 -2.68
CA VAL A 199 0.22 11.50 -3.33
C VAL A 199 -0.13 10.30 -4.23
N ASN A 200 -1.04 9.43 -3.79
CA ASN A 200 -1.47 8.29 -4.58
C ASN A 200 -2.30 8.65 -5.84
N ARG A 201 -2.90 9.85 -5.86
CA ARG A 201 -3.82 10.29 -6.91
C ARG A 201 -3.22 11.35 -7.84
N LEU A 202 -1.96 11.74 -7.68
CA LEU A 202 -1.26 12.71 -8.55
C LEU A 202 -1.40 12.34 -10.03
N THR A 203 -0.84 11.20 -10.44
CA THR A 203 -0.84 10.79 -11.85
C THR A 203 -1.44 9.41 -12.06
N GLY A 204 -2.26 9.25 -13.10
CA GLY A 204 -2.67 7.92 -13.54
C GLY A 204 -3.55 7.89 -14.78
N HIS A 205 -4.23 6.77 -14.98
CA HIS A 205 -4.87 6.42 -16.26
C HIS A 205 -6.40 6.36 -16.18
N SER A 206 -7.00 6.91 -15.12
CA SER A 206 -8.46 6.90 -14.91
C SER A 206 -8.96 8.23 -14.34
N PRO A 207 -10.27 8.54 -14.44
CA PRO A 207 -10.85 9.78 -13.94
C PRO A 207 -10.78 10.01 -12.42
N GLY A 208 -10.21 9.07 -11.66
CA GLY A 208 -9.98 9.27 -10.24
C GLY A 208 -8.69 9.99 -9.90
N PHE A 209 -7.79 10.20 -10.86
CA PHE A 209 -6.52 10.88 -10.67
C PHE A 209 -6.71 12.39 -10.89
N PHE A 210 -5.84 13.21 -10.30
CA PHE A 210 -5.84 14.65 -10.51
C PHE A 210 -5.34 15.02 -11.91
N SER A 211 -4.47 14.19 -12.49
CA SER A 211 -3.97 14.39 -13.84
C SER A 211 -4.99 14.05 -14.93
N VAL A 212 -4.69 14.52 -16.14
CA VAL A 212 -5.13 13.89 -17.40
C VAL A 212 -4.63 12.44 -17.47
N TYR A 213 -5.10 11.67 -18.46
CA TYR A 213 -4.57 10.33 -18.71
C TYR A 213 -3.05 10.36 -18.88
N THR A 214 -2.37 9.56 -18.05
CA THR A 214 -0.93 9.26 -18.10
C THR A 214 -0.72 7.75 -18.33
N LEU A 215 0.51 7.32 -18.61
CA LEU A 215 0.83 5.91 -18.86
C LEU A 215 0.64 5.03 -17.60
N PRO A 216 -0.05 3.88 -17.71
CA PRO A 216 -0.06 2.88 -16.66
C PRO A 216 1.34 2.29 -16.40
N PRO A 217 1.62 1.81 -15.17
CA PRO A 217 0.78 1.86 -13.98
C PRO A 217 1.13 3.09 -13.12
N ASN A 218 0.42 4.21 -13.33
CA ASN A 218 0.42 5.39 -12.46
C ASN A 218 1.80 6.00 -12.23
N GLN A 219 2.61 6.06 -13.28
CA GLN A 219 3.88 6.78 -13.26
C GLN A 219 3.73 8.11 -13.97
N ALA A 220 4.22 9.16 -13.33
CA ALA A 220 4.57 10.37 -14.04
C ALA A 220 5.66 9.99 -15.07
N VAL A 221 5.37 10.26 -16.33
CA VAL A 221 6.41 10.30 -17.37
C VAL A 221 7.09 11.66 -17.33
N THR A 222 8.16 11.84 -18.09
CA THR A 222 8.75 13.18 -18.24
C THR A 222 7.72 14.15 -18.83
N ILE A 223 7.86 15.46 -18.55
CA ILE A 223 6.99 16.52 -19.09
C ILE A 223 6.87 16.39 -20.62
N GLU A 224 8.01 16.29 -21.32
CA GLU A 224 8.08 16.12 -22.78
C GLU A 224 7.34 14.85 -23.26
N SER A 225 7.43 13.75 -22.50
CA SER A 225 6.68 12.53 -22.82
C SER A 225 5.18 12.73 -22.66
N GLN A 226 4.74 13.43 -21.61
CA GLN A 226 3.34 13.72 -21.39
C GLN A 226 2.77 14.65 -22.47
N GLU A 227 3.53 15.66 -22.90
CA GLU A 227 3.12 16.53 -24.02
C GLU A 227 2.89 15.73 -25.31
N ARG A 228 3.80 14.80 -25.63
CA ARG A 228 3.65 13.88 -26.77
C ARG A 228 2.39 13.02 -26.63
N ILE A 229 2.10 12.51 -25.43
CA ILE A 229 0.87 11.74 -25.15
C ILE A 229 -0.36 12.63 -25.37
N ASN A 230 -0.34 13.86 -24.86
CA ASN A 230 -1.45 14.80 -24.99
C ASN A 230 -1.76 15.12 -26.44
N ARG A 231 -0.74 15.43 -27.26
CA ARG A 231 -0.89 15.65 -28.71
C ARG A 231 -1.41 14.41 -29.42
N LYS A 232 -0.83 13.23 -29.14
CA LYS A 232 -1.21 11.97 -29.80
C LYS A 232 -2.66 11.56 -29.50
N ARG A 233 -3.16 11.89 -28.31
CA ARG A 233 -4.51 11.53 -27.86
C ARG A 233 -5.52 12.67 -28.01
N ASP A 234 -5.10 13.82 -28.54
CA ASP A 234 -5.87 15.06 -28.61
C ASP A 234 -6.60 15.38 -27.29
N GLN A 235 -5.84 15.36 -26.19
CA GLN A 235 -6.38 15.55 -24.84
C GLN A 235 -5.77 16.77 -24.15
N LYS A 236 -6.56 17.38 -23.27
CA LYS A 236 -6.13 18.41 -22.33
C LYS A 236 -6.51 17.99 -20.91
N PRO A 237 -5.74 18.40 -19.88
CA PRO A 237 -6.13 18.14 -18.51
C PRO A 237 -7.49 18.76 -18.15
N PRO A 238 -8.48 17.93 -17.78
CA PRO A 238 -9.76 18.44 -17.30
C PRO A 238 -9.60 18.95 -15.88
N TYR A 239 -10.46 19.89 -15.48
CA TYR A 239 -10.58 20.22 -14.07
C TYR A 239 -10.93 18.98 -13.25
N ARG A 240 -10.22 18.81 -12.14
CA ARG A 240 -10.42 17.78 -11.12
C ARG A 240 -10.51 18.47 -9.76
N ASP A 241 -11.68 18.39 -9.15
CA ASP A 241 -11.88 18.83 -7.76
C ASP A 241 -11.05 17.91 -6.83
N VAL A 242 -10.05 18.50 -6.18
CA VAL A 242 -9.12 17.78 -5.31
C VAL A 242 -9.84 17.19 -4.10
N ARG A 243 -10.72 17.97 -3.46
CA ARG A 243 -11.47 17.58 -2.26
C ARG A 243 -12.37 16.37 -2.54
N THR A 244 -13.13 16.43 -3.62
CA THR A 244 -14.07 15.39 -4.05
C THR A 244 -13.34 14.07 -4.37
N LEU A 245 -12.20 14.14 -5.06
CA LEU A 245 -11.42 12.94 -5.38
C LEU A 245 -10.79 12.28 -4.14
N ILE A 246 -10.24 13.07 -3.22
CA ILE A 246 -9.69 12.56 -1.96
C ILE A 246 -10.80 11.93 -1.10
N ARG A 247 -11.96 12.60 -0.98
CA ARG A 247 -13.12 12.08 -0.25
C ARG A 247 -13.58 10.74 -0.81
N ARG A 248 -13.79 10.66 -2.13
CA ARG A 248 -14.21 9.43 -2.80
C ARG A 248 -13.21 8.29 -2.58
N LYS A 249 -11.92 8.57 -2.69
CA LYS A 249 -10.88 7.54 -2.49
C LYS A 249 -10.81 7.09 -1.03
N SER A 250 -10.94 8.02 -0.08
CA SER A 250 -10.97 7.71 1.35
C SER A 250 -12.15 6.81 1.71
N ARG A 251 -13.37 7.13 1.23
CA ARG A 251 -14.55 6.27 1.38
C ARG A 251 -14.30 4.85 0.86
N GLN A 252 -13.65 4.72 -0.30
CA GLN A 252 -13.32 3.40 -0.86
C GLN A 252 -12.35 2.60 0.02
N LEU A 253 -11.30 3.24 0.54
CA LEU A 253 -10.26 2.57 1.35
C LEU A 253 -10.75 2.21 2.76
N LEU A 254 -11.63 3.04 3.32
CA LEU A 254 -12.17 2.91 4.69
C LEU A 254 -13.52 2.19 4.76
N LYS A 255 -14.08 1.73 3.63
CA LYS A 255 -15.40 1.08 3.58
C LYS A 255 -15.53 -0.19 4.43
N THR A 256 -14.40 -0.80 4.77
CA THR A 256 -14.34 -1.98 5.64
C THR A 256 -13.54 -1.59 6.88
N PRO A 257 -14.14 -1.69 8.08
CA PRO A 257 -13.41 -1.44 9.31
C PRO A 257 -12.23 -2.40 9.47
N LEU A 258 -11.13 -1.90 10.02
CA LEU A 258 -10.02 -2.76 10.39
C LEU A 258 -10.41 -3.69 11.56
N PRO A 259 -9.88 -4.93 11.63
CA PRO A 259 -10.08 -5.82 12.77
C PRO A 259 -9.70 -5.15 14.10
N VAL A 260 -10.44 -5.39 15.19
CA VAL A 260 -10.16 -4.80 16.51
C VAL A 260 -8.73 -5.09 16.99
N SER A 261 -8.21 -6.27 16.68
CA SER A 261 -6.82 -6.68 16.98
C SER A 261 -5.75 -5.84 16.27
N SER A 262 -6.11 -5.16 15.18
CA SER A 262 -5.23 -4.29 14.39
C SER A 262 -5.34 -2.81 14.77
N LEU A 263 -6.35 -2.42 15.57
CA LEU A 263 -6.60 -1.04 16.00
C LEU A 263 -5.71 -0.59 17.18
N LEU A 264 -4.82 -1.45 17.69
CA LEU A 264 -4.01 -1.18 18.88
C LEU A 264 -2.53 -0.92 18.53
N THR A 265 -2.24 0.38 18.44
CA THR A 265 -0.99 1.15 18.70
C THR A 265 0.11 1.25 17.63
N ARG A 266 0.64 2.49 17.49
CA ARG A 266 1.89 2.86 16.76
C ARG A 266 3.08 1.98 17.16
N GLU A 267 3.03 1.38 18.34
CA GLU A 267 4.06 0.50 18.91
C GLU A 267 4.17 -0.84 18.18
N ARG A 268 3.19 -1.20 17.34
CA ARG A 268 3.24 -2.44 16.57
C ARG A 268 3.96 -2.31 15.23
N ALA A 269 4.30 -1.10 14.78
CA ALA A 269 4.92 -0.90 13.47
C ALA A 269 6.16 0.02 13.54
N LEU A 270 7.32 -0.53 13.20
CA LEU A 270 8.56 0.23 13.04
C LEU A 270 8.80 0.53 11.55
N LEU A 271 8.83 1.81 11.18
CA LEU A 271 9.10 2.25 9.80
C LEU A 271 10.47 2.93 9.73
N ILE A 272 11.41 2.28 9.05
CA ILE A 272 12.77 2.75 8.86
C ILE A 272 12.87 3.34 7.45
N GLN A 273 13.42 4.53 7.33
CA GLN A 273 13.80 5.11 6.05
C GLN A 273 15.33 5.05 5.94
N GLY A 274 15.85 4.20 5.08
CA GLY A 274 17.28 3.95 4.99
C GLY A 274 17.61 2.78 4.08
N SER A 275 18.89 2.42 4.07
CA SER A 275 19.34 1.23 3.35
C SER A 275 19.07 -0.03 4.18
N ALA A 276 18.72 -1.13 3.52
CA ALA A 276 18.35 -2.38 4.17
C ALA A 276 19.54 -3.17 4.73
N ASP A 277 20.77 -2.80 4.34
CA ASP A 277 22.02 -3.34 4.88
C ASP A 277 22.32 -2.86 6.32
N ALA A 278 21.69 -1.77 6.77
CA ALA A 278 21.87 -1.22 8.10
C ALA A 278 20.53 -0.76 8.70
N THR A 279 19.95 -1.57 9.61
CA THR A 279 18.71 -1.25 10.33
C THR A 279 18.90 -1.26 11.85
N PRO A 280 19.70 -0.32 12.41
CA PRO A 280 20.08 -0.31 13.84
C PRO A 280 18.90 -0.09 14.81
N GLN A 281 17.73 0.28 14.28
CA GLN A 281 16.49 0.37 15.05
C GLN A 281 15.91 -1.02 15.39
N LEU A 282 16.39 -2.08 14.74
CA LEU A 282 16.14 -3.47 15.10
C LEU A 282 17.35 -4.00 15.88
N ALA A 283 17.09 -4.71 16.97
CA ALA A 283 18.16 -5.37 17.71
C ALA A 283 18.74 -6.52 16.89
N ASP A 284 20.03 -6.79 17.08
CA ASP A 284 20.65 -7.99 16.53
C ASP A 284 19.89 -9.23 17.00
N GLU A 285 19.78 -10.23 16.13
CA GLU A 285 19.06 -11.48 16.40
C GLU A 285 17.58 -11.27 16.78
N THR A 286 16.94 -10.21 16.31
CA THR A 286 15.48 -10.08 16.44
C THR A 286 14.78 -11.22 15.69
N VAL A 287 14.16 -12.15 16.43
CA VAL A 287 13.35 -13.28 15.93
C VAL A 287 11.89 -13.17 16.39
#